data_AF-A0A1J3K7Z8-F1
#
_entry.id   AF-A0A1J3K7Z8-F1
#
_cell.length_a   1.000
_cell.length_b   1.000
_cell.length_c   1.000
_cell.angle_alpha   90.00
_cell.angle_beta   90.00
_cell.angle_gamma   90.00
#
_symmetry.space_group_name_H-M   'P 1'
#
loop_
_entity.id
_entity.type
_entity.pdbx_description
1 polymer ?
#
loop_
_entity_poly.entity_id
_entity_poly.type
_entity_poly.pdbx_seq_one_letter_code
_entity_poly.pdbx_strand_id
1 'polypeptide(L)'
;KRLNTFSLSLFHPLTLCASFTMDKAPFSSNEGKPIKCKAAICRKAGEALVIEEIQVGPPQAYEVRIKILCTSLCHTDVTFWKLDTGALARFPRILGHEAVGVVE
;
A
#
# COMPACT_ATOMS: atom_id res chain seq x y z
N LYS A 1 -4.75 13.35 -9.39
CA LYS A 1 -4.52 14.02 -8.09
C LYS A 1 -3.27 13.39 -7.49
N ARG A 2 -2.19 14.17 -7.46
CA ARG A 2 -0.82 13.76 -7.10
C ARG A 2 -0.79 13.40 -5.61
N LEU A 3 -0.81 12.12 -5.27
CA LEU A 3 -0.50 11.64 -3.92
C LEU A 3 1.03 11.65 -3.74
N ASN A 4 1.68 12.79 -4.00
CA ASN A 4 3.07 12.96 -3.62
C ASN A 4 3.10 13.50 -2.19
N THR A 5 4.01 12.94 -1.41
CA THR A 5 4.38 13.32 -0.04
C THR A 5 3.56 12.61 1.05
N PHE A 6 3.81 11.31 1.25
CA PHE A 6 3.87 10.78 2.62
C PHE A 6 5.32 10.90 3.07
N SER A 7 5.62 12.06 3.66
CA SER A 7 6.84 12.29 4.42
C SER A 7 6.85 11.30 5.58
N LEU A 8 7.93 10.51 5.74
CA LEU A 8 8.26 9.82 6.98
C LEU A 8 8.52 10.87 8.09
N SER A 9 7.46 11.40 8.68
CA SER A 9 7.54 11.91 10.04
C SER A 9 7.47 10.70 10.96
N LEU A 10 8.52 10.50 11.77
CA LEU A 10 8.56 9.56 12.89
C LEU A 10 7.19 9.47 13.59
N PHE A 11 6.77 8.25 13.92
CA PHE A 11 5.46 7.83 14.46
C PHE A 11 4.38 7.53 13.42
N HIS A 12 4.38 6.30 12.88
CA HIS A 12 3.21 5.39 12.80
C HIS A 12 3.64 4.07 12.12
N PRO A 13 3.53 2.90 12.79
CA PRO A 13 3.86 1.62 12.17
C PRO A 13 2.72 1.18 11.23
N LEU A 14 3.10 0.52 10.13
CA LEU A 14 2.27 -0.30 9.24
C LEU A 14 1.35 0.46 8.28
N THR A 15 1.86 0.70 7.08
CA THR A 15 1.04 0.74 5.87
C THR A 15 1.84 0.05 4.77
N LEU A 16 1.59 -1.24 4.59
CA LEU A 16 2.20 -2.02 3.52
C LEU A 16 1.32 -1.88 2.28
N CYS A 17 1.83 -1.24 1.24
CA CYS A 17 1.12 -1.12 -0.02
C CYS A 17 1.20 -2.48 -0.76
N ALA A 18 0.16 -3.30 -0.66
CA ALA A 18 0.09 -4.58 -1.38
C ALA A 18 -0.46 -4.39 -2.80
N SER A 19 0.35 -4.74 -3.79
CA SER A 19 -0.06 -4.81 -5.19
C SER A 19 -0.38 -6.24 -5.60
N PHE A 20 -1.61 -6.51 -6.02
CA PHE A 20 -2.02 -7.80 -6.58
C PHE A 20 -1.99 -7.74 -8.11
N THR A 21 -0.91 -8.23 -8.72
CA THR A 21 -0.94 -8.80 -10.08
C THR A 21 0.01 -10.00 -10.18
N MET A 22 -0.52 -11.14 -10.65
CA MET A 22 0.28 -12.28 -11.14
C MET A 22 0.88 -11.91 -12.51
N ASP A 23 1.80 -10.94 -12.54
CA ASP A 23 2.53 -10.63 -13.77
C ASP A 23 3.77 -11.50 -13.90
N LYS A 24 3.70 -12.41 -14.87
CA LYS A 24 4.78 -13.27 -15.40
C LYS A 24 5.83 -12.46 -16.18
N ALA A 25 6.13 -11.23 -15.75
CA ALA A 25 7.12 -10.35 -16.38
C ALA A 25 8.50 -10.53 -15.71
N PRO A 26 9.60 -10.60 -16.49
CA PRO A 26 10.95 -10.60 -15.94
C PRO A 26 11.18 -9.32 -15.12
N PHE A 27 11.94 -9.44 -14.02
CA PHE A 27 12.27 -8.36 -13.10
C PHE A 27 12.97 -7.22 -13.86
N SER A 28 12.20 -6.22 -14.27
CA SER A 28 12.70 -4.99 -14.87
C SER A 28 13.04 -4.02 -13.74
N SER A 29 14.29 -3.57 -13.66
CA SER A 29 14.71 -2.58 -12.68
C SER A 29 13.98 -1.24 -12.94
N ASN A 30 13.09 -0.83 -12.04
CA ASN A 30 12.45 0.49 -12.09
C ASN A 30 13.15 1.47 -11.14
N GLU A 31 14.45 1.28 -10.95
CA GLU A 31 15.32 2.12 -10.13
C GLU A 31 15.10 3.61 -10.46
N GLY A 32 14.80 4.39 -9.44
CA GLY A 32 14.59 5.84 -9.55
C GLY A 32 13.32 6.28 -10.30
N LYS A 33 12.49 5.36 -10.81
CA LYS A 33 11.26 5.69 -11.55
C LYS A 33 10.01 5.38 -10.75
N PRO A 34 8.92 6.17 -10.91
CA PRO A 34 7.61 5.80 -10.38
C PRO A 34 7.06 4.57 -11.09
N ILE A 35 6.46 3.65 -10.33
CA ILE A 35 5.81 2.43 -10.84
C ILE A 35 4.30 2.62 -10.81
N LYS A 36 3.60 2.13 -11.85
CA LYS A 36 2.15 1.96 -11.81
C LYS A 36 1.80 0.53 -11.40
N CYS A 37 0.92 0.39 -10.42
CA CYS A 37 0.47 -0.92 -9.95
C CYS A 37 -0.99 -0.85 -9.47
N LYS A 38 -1.61 -2.01 -9.30
CA LYS A 38 -2.97 -2.10 -8.75
C LYS A 38 -2.93 -2.21 -7.24
N ALA A 39 -3.80 -1.50 -6.53
CA ALA A 39 -3.96 -1.63 -5.09
C ALA A 39 -5.45 -1.66 -4.70
N ALA A 40 -5.75 -2.34 -3.59
CA ALA A 40 -7.08 -2.30 -2.98
C ALA A 40 -7.19 -1.09 -2.05
N ILE A 41 -8.03 -0.12 -2.44
CA ILE A 41 -8.18 1.14 -1.73
C ILE A 41 -9.49 1.14 -0.94
N CYS A 42 -9.37 1.42 0.36
CA CYS A 42 -10.50 1.77 1.20
C CYS A 42 -10.74 3.28 1.10
N ARG A 43 -11.90 3.67 0.54
CA ARG A 43 -12.28 5.08 0.37
C ARG A 43 -13.05 5.64 1.56
N LYS A 44 -13.81 4.81 2.26
CA LYS A 44 -14.49 5.14 3.52
C LYS A 44 -14.61 3.90 4.40
N ALA A 45 -14.80 4.12 5.69
CA ALA A 45 -15.00 3.06 6.67
C ALA A 45 -16.16 2.13 6.26
N GLY A 46 -15.90 0.82 6.27
CA GLY A 46 -16.90 -0.21 5.98
C GLY A 46 -17.39 -0.30 4.53
N GLU A 47 -16.94 0.56 3.61
CA GLU A 47 -17.25 0.45 2.19
C GLU A 47 -16.39 -0.64 1.52
N ALA A 48 -16.91 -1.28 0.47
CA ALA A 48 -16.18 -2.28 -0.29
C ALA A 48 -14.87 -1.70 -0.86
N LEU A 49 -13.80 -2.50 -0.79
CA LEU A 49 -12.50 -2.09 -1.33
C LEU A 49 -12.56 -1.98 -2.85
N VAL A 50 -12.03 -0.89 -3.40
CA VAL A 50 -11.98 -0.66 -4.84
C VAL A 50 -10.56 -0.95 -5.33
N ILE A 51 -10.43 -1.79 -6.36
CA ILE A 51 -9.15 -2.03 -7.02
C ILE A 51 -8.88 -0.90 -7.99
N GLU A 52 -7.85 -0.10 -7.73
CA GLU A 52 -7.48 1.04 -8.56
C GLU A 52 -6.00 0.98 -8.96
N GLU A 53 -5.68 1.59 -10.11
CA GLU A 53 -4.29 1.79 -10.51
C GLU A 53 -3.73 3.01 -9.76
N ILE A 54 -2.63 2.80 -9.04
CA ILE A 54 -1.91 3.82 -8.29
C ILE A 54 -0.50 4.00 -8.82
N GLN A 55 0.10 5.13 -8.46
CA GLN A 55 1.50 5.41 -8.74
C GLN A 55 2.31 5.35 -7.44
N VAL A 56 3.29 4.47 -7.41
CA VAL A 56 4.24 4.32 -6.29
C VAL A 56 5.54 5.03 -6.68
N GLY A 57 5.95 6.00 -5.87
CA GLY A 57 7.20 6.75 -6.10
C GLY A 57 8.46 5.88 -5.93
N PRO A 58 9.63 6.38 -6.35
CA PRO A 58 10.90 5.79 -5.97
C PRO A 58 11.12 5.86 -4.44
N PRO A 59 11.79 4.87 -3.83
CA PRO A 59 12.12 4.92 -2.41
C PRO A 59 13.07 6.09 -2.12
N GLN A 60 12.85 6.78 -0.99
CA GLN A 60 13.74 7.82 -0.47
C GLN A 60 14.82 7.23 0.44
N ALA A 61 15.64 8.09 1.05
CA ALA A 61 16.64 7.67 2.02
C ALA A 61 15.97 6.92 3.19
N TYR A 62 16.49 5.75 3.53
CA TYR A 62 15.97 4.86 4.57
C TYR A 62 14.58 4.25 4.28
N GLU A 63 14.13 4.25 3.03
CA GLU A 63 12.94 3.53 2.58
C GLU A 63 13.31 2.32 1.72
N VAL A 64 12.44 1.31 1.71
CA VAL A 64 12.57 0.14 0.84
C VAL A 64 11.27 -0.03 0.06
N ARG A 65 11.37 -0.19 -1.25
CA ARG A 65 10.25 -0.54 -2.12
C ARG A 65 10.21 -2.05 -2.32
N ILE A 66 9.06 -2.66 -2.07
CA ILE A 66 8.90 -4.11 -2.11
C ILE A 66 7.80 -4.45 -3.11
N LYS A 67 8.08 -5.37 -4.03
CA LYS A 67 7.07 -6.02 -4.87
C LYS A 67 6.38 -7.11 -4.06
N ILE A 68 5.16 -6.84 -3.62
CA ILE A 68 4.35 -7.82 -2.89
C ILE A 68 3.91 -8.95 -3.83
N LEU A 69 4.17 -10.19 -3.44
CA LEU A 69 3.79 -11.40 -4.18
C LEU A 69 2.48 -11.98 -3.65
N CYS A 70 2.33 -12.02 -2.32
CA CYS A 70 1.08 -12.39 -1.67
C CYS A 70 0.96 -11.70 -0.31
N THR A 71 -0.29 -11.48 0.11
CA THR A 71 -0.65 -10.87 1.39
C THR A 71 -1.90 -11.57 1.94
N SER A 72 -1.97 -11.71 3.25
CA SER A 72 -3.13 -12.25 3.98
C SER A 72 -3.93 -11.13 4.63
N LEU A 73 -5.18 -11.46 5.00
CA LEU A 73 -6.02 -10.61 5.82
C LEU A 73 -6.06 -11.16 7.24
N CYS A 74 -5.88 -10.26 8.19
CA CYS A 74 -5.99 -10.57 9.61
C CYS A 74 -7.18 -9.81 10.23
N HIS A 75 -7.55 -10.19 11.46
CA HIS A 75 -8.64 -9.53 12.20
C HIS A 75 -8.41 -8.02 12.39
N THR A 76 -7.15 -7.60 12.53
CA THR A 76 -6.76 -6.19 12.62
C THR A 76 -7.11 -5.43 11.35
N ASP A 77 -6.92 -6.01 10.16
CA ASP A 77 -7.29 -5.33 8.91
C ASP A 77 -8.79 -5.04 8.86
N VAL A 78 -9.64 -5.98 9.30
CA VAL A 78 -11.10 -5.82 9.36
C VAL A 78 -11.50 -4.76 10.38
N THR A 79 -10.84 -4.74 11.54
CA THR A 79 -11.06 -3.73 12.58
C THR A 79 -10.77 -2.33 12.04
N PHE A 80 -9.62 -2.13 11.41
CA PHE A 80 -9.22 -0.84 10.86
C PHE A 80 -9.97 -0.46 9.59
N TRP A 81 -10.49 -1.43 8.83
CA TRP A 81 -11.37 -1.18 7.69
C TRP A 81 -12.70 -0.55 8.10
N LYS A 82 -13.24 -0.93 9.27
CA LYS A 82 -14.51 -0.40 9.80
C LYS A 82 -14.34 0.84 10.66
N LEU A 83 -13.11 1.22 11.01
CA LEU A 83 -12.83 2.34 11.91
C LEU A 83 -13.14 3.67 11.23
N ASP A 84 -14.13 4.40 11.75
CA ASP A 84 -14.63 5.67 11.23
C ASP A 84 -14.30 6.89 12.11
N THR A 85 -13.76 6.66 13.30
CA THR A 85 -13.49 7.68 14.31
C THR A 85 -12.06 7.63 14.85
N GLY A 86 -11.57 8.78 15.30
CA GLY A 86 -10.23 8.94 15.86
C GLY A 86 -9.11 9.14 14.83
N ALA A 87 -7.89 9.37 15.32
CA ALA A 87 -6.74 9.74 14.49
C ALA A 87 -6.29 8.65 13.48
N LEU A 88 -6.73 7.41 13.71
CA LEU A 88 -6.42 6.24 12.88
C LEU A 88 -7.43 6.03 11.74
N ALA A 89 -8.59 6.71 11.77
CA ALA A 89 -9.62 6.67 10.75
C ALA A 89 -9.32 7.64 9.58
N ARG A 90 -8.18 7.41 8.90
CA ARG A 90 -7.75 8.22 7.75
C ARG A 90 -8.05 7.51 6.44
N PHE A 91 -8.73 8.19 5.53
CA PHE A 91 -9.07 7.70 4.19
C PHE A 91 -8.69 8.73 3.12
N PRO A 92 -8.33 8.32 1.89
CA PRO A 92 -8.23 6.94 1.40
C PRO A 92 -7.00 6.21 1.99
N ARG A 93 -7.12 4.90 2.20
CA ARG A 93 -6.03 4.07 2.73
C ARG A 93 -5.93 2.72 2.05
N ILE A 94 -4.70 2.19 2.00
CA ILE A 94 -4.41 0.82 1.60
C ILE A 94 -4.14 0.05 2.91
N LEU A 95 -4.82 -1.08 3.08
CA LEU A 95 -4.69 -1.95 4.25
C LEU A 95 -3.73 -3.11 3.93
N GLY A 96 -3.48 -3.97 4.92
CA GLY A 96 -2.55 -5.08 4.81
C GLY A 96 -1.29 -4.81 5.60
N HIS A 97 -0.98 -5.72 6.51
CA HIS A 97 0.22 -5.71 7.33
C HIS A 97 0.90 -7.08 7.40
N GLU A 98 0.37 -8.06 6.67
CA GLU A 98 0.91 -9.41 6.55
C GLU A 98 1.17 -9.72 5.08
N ALA A 99 2.43 -9.72 4.65
CA ALA A 99 2.76 -10.03 3.26
C ALA A 99 4.17 -10.56 3.10
N VAL A 100 4.42 -11.17 1.94
CA VAL A 100 5.73 -11.56 1.45
C VAL A 100 5.94 -10.98 0.05
N GLY A 101 7.19 -10.59 -0.22
CA GLY A 101 7.56 -9.93 -1.45
C GLY A 101 9.05 -10.04 -1.74
N VAL A 102 9.44 -9.44 -2.86
CA VAL A 102 10.83 -9.31 -3.28
C VAL A 102 11.18 -7.84 -3.27
N VAL A 103 12.38 -7.49 -2.81
CA VAL A 103 12.89 -6.13 -2.89
C VAL A 103 12.99 -5.74 -4.36
N GLU A 104 12.44 -4.59 -4.72
CA GLU A 104 12.47 -4.05 -6.07
C GLU A 104 13.69 -3.16 -6.30
#